data_AF-E1KZP5-F1
#
_entry.id   AF-E1KZP5-F1
#
_cell.length_a   1.000
_cell.length_b   1.000
_cell.length_c   1.000
_cell.angle_alpha   90.00
_cell.angle_beta   90.00
_cell.angle_gamma   90.00
#
_symmetry.space_group_name_H-M   'P 1'
#
loop_
_entity.id
_entity.type
_entity.pdbx_description
1 polymer ?
#
loop_
_entity_poly.entity_id
_entity_poly.type
_entity_poly.pdbx_seq_one_letter_code
_entity_poly.pdbx_strand_id
1 'polypeptide(L)'
;MDEKDITSFNRRDLWPKISYVPQKRSFSFEYSGIDMVVLGFSSKLTPFAKPGAREYKKANDIMKSLAIENLKDKSCSVMSGGELQMVLIARVLISDPSLIILDEPESGLDFKNQLKIISLIKKLSKVDNISVIINTHYPAHALEILDKCLMLMENARHKIGKTSDIICKENMKEAFGLEVILEKIKKYEKEYEAVIPIRIVED
;
A
#
# COMPACT_ATOMS: atom_id res chain seq x y z
N MET A 1 2.81 11.47 -15.76
CA MET A 1 2.61 10.01 -15.85
C MET A 1 3.02 9.59 -17.24
N ASP A 2 3.91 8.60 -17.39
CA ASP A 2 4.45 8.17 -18.70
C ASP A 2 4.96 9.36 -19.54
N GLU A 3 5.77 10.23 -18.92
CA GLU A 3 6.33 11.46 -19.53
C GLU A 3 5.32 12.53 -19.97
N LYS A 4 4.01 12.33 -19.72
CA LYS A 4 2.96 13.30 -20.01
C LYS A 4 2.48 14.01 -18.75
N ASP A 5 2.09 15.26 -18.89
CA ASP A 5 1.44 16.03 -17.82
C ASP A 5 0.13 15.34 -17.41
N ILE A 6 -0.07 15.12 -16.10
CA ILE A 6 -1.28 14.47 -15.59
C ILE A 6 -2.56 15.28 -15.90
N THR A 7 -2.45 16.60 -15.98
CA THR A 7 -3.56 17.51 -16.29
C THR A 7 -4.03 17.37 -17.74
N SER A 8 -3.21 16.79 -18.62
CA SER A 8 -3.54 16.53 -20.02
C SER A 8 -4.36 15.25 -20.24
N PHE A 9 -4.46 14.37 -19.24
CA PHE A 9 -5.20 13.12 -19.37
C PHE A 9 -6.70 13.35 -19.18
N ASN A 10 -7.51 12.67 -20.00
CA ASN A 10 -8.93 12.50 -19.68
C ASN A 10 -9.06 11.56 -18.47
N ARG A 11 -9.97 11.88 -17.54
CA ARG A 11 -10.30 11.06 -16.37
C ARG A 11 -10.57 9.60 -16.72
N ARG A 12 -11.20 9.34 -17.88
CA ARG A 12 -11.51 7.97 -18.34
C ARG A 12 -10.27 7.15 -18.69
N ASP A 13 -9.17 7.80 -19.08
CA ASP A 13 -7.93 7.11 -19.46
C ASP A 13 -6.95 7.02 -18.28
N LEU A 14 -7.04 7.96 -17.33
CA LEU A 14 -6.18 8.05 -16.16
C LEU A 14 -6.60 7.10 -15.04
N TRP A 15 -7.88 7.15 -14.63
CA TRP A 15 -8.35 6.42 -13.45
C TRP A 15 -8.29 4.89 -13.55
N PRO A 16 -8.43 4.26 -14.73
CA PRO A 16 -8.19 2.83 -14.84
C PRO A 16 -6.74 2.40 -14.59
N LYS A 17 -5.77 3.33 -14.67
CA LYS A 17 -4.34 3.05 -14.45
C LYS A 17 -3.89 3.27 -13.00
N ILE A 18 -4.67 4.01 -12.22
CA ILE A 18 -4.32 4.40 -10.84
C ILE A 18 -5.35 3.81 -9.88
N SER A 19 -4.88 3.06 -8.89
CA SER A 19 -5.73 2.56 -7.81
C SER A 19 -5.29 3.08 -6.45
N TYR A 20 -6.24 3.23 -5.54
CA TYR A 20 -6.00 3.79 -4.20
C TYR A 20 -6.64 2.92 -3.12
N VAL A 21 -5.89 2.68 -2.04
CA VAL A 21 -6.36 2.02 -0.82
C VAL A 21 -6.27 3.02 0.34
N PRO A 22 -7.40 3.45 0.92
CA PRO A 22 -7.42 4.37 2.05
C PRO A 22 -7.11 3.70 3.39
N GLN A 23 -6.63 4.50 4.36
CA GLN A 23 -6.41 4.08 5.75
C GLN A 23 -7.73 3.79 6.49
N LYS A 24 -8.74 4.67 6.34
CA LYS A 24 -10.05 4.53 7.03
C LYS A 24 -10.95 3.50 6.34
N ARG A 25 -11.32 2.47 7.10
CA ARG A 25 -12.07 1.28 6.66
C ARG A 25 -13.56 1.33 7.01
N SER A 26 -14.23 2.48 6.90
CA SER A 26 -15.66 2.59 7.20
C SER A 26 -16.50 2.27 5.97
N PHE A 27 -17.07 1.06 5.91
CA PHE A 27 -18.08 0.70 4.91
C PHE A 27 -19.44 0.65 5.58
N SER A 28 -20.40 1.41 5.06
CA SER A 28 -21.79 1.41 5.55
C SER A 28 -22.64 0.29 4.94
N PHE A 29 -22.08 -0.53 4.05
CA PHE A 29 -22.77 -1.57 3.31
C PHE A 29 -22.12 -2.94 3.52
N GLU A 30 -22.94 -3.97 3.70
CA GLU A 30 -22.49 -5.35 3.87
C GLU A 30 -22.17 -5.98 2.50
N TYR A 31 -20.94 -5.79 2.04
CA TYR A 31 -20.44 -6.53 0.88
C TYR A 31 -19.78 -7.84 1.33
N SER A 32 -19.94 -8.89 0.52
CA SER A 32 -19.09 -10.07 0.61
C SER A 32 -17.66 -9.71 0.17
N GLY A 33 -16.67 -10.49 0.60
CA GLY A 33 -15.28 -10.29 0.17
C GLY A 33 -15.14 -10.28 -1.36
N ILE A 34 -15.81 -11.19 -2.05
CA ILE A 34 -15.75 -11.27 -3.52
C ILE A 34 -16.41 -10.08 -4.20
N ASP A 35 -17.57 -9.63 -3.71
CA ASP A 35 -18.24 -8.46 -4.27
C ASP A 35 -17.39 -7.22 -4.05
N MET A 36 -16.75 -7.11 -2.88
CA MET A 36 -15.83 -6.02 -2.58
C MET A 36 -14.64 -5.98 -3.53
N VAL A 37 -14.07 -7.13 -3.89
CA VAL A 37 -13.01 -7.20 -4.91
C VAL A 37 -13.54 -6.77 -6.28
N VAL A 38 -14.70 -7.29 -6.68
CA VAL A 38 -15.32 -6.99 -7.98
C VAL A 38 -15.67 -5.50 -8.13
N LEU A 39 -16.01 -4.79 -7.05
CA LEU A 39 -16.23 -3.33 -7.07
C LEU A 39 -15.01 -2.54 -7.56
N GLY A 40 -13.80 -3.10 -7.46
CA GLY A 40 -12.58 -2.51 -8.04
C GLY A 40 -12.62 -2.39 -9.56
N PHE A 41 -13.46 -3.18 -10.22
CA PHE A 41 -13.64 -3.14 -11.68
C PHE A 41 -14.56 -1.99 -12.15
N SER A 42 -15.26 -1.31 -11.23
CA SER A 42 -16.21 -0.25 -11.56
C SER A 42 -15.61 0.89 -12.39
N SER A 43 -14.31 1.19 -12.23
CA SER A 43 -13.60 2.21 -13.03
C SER A 43 -13.41 1.82 -14.50
N LYS A 44 -13.51 0.53 -14.84
CA LYS A 44 -13.39 -0.01 -16.21
C LYS A 44 -14.73 -0.30 -16.88
N LEU A 45 -15.84 -0.26 -16.13
CA LEU A 45 -17.16 -0.57 -16.67
C LEU A 45 -17.74 0.64 -17.41
N THR A 46 -18.40 0.39 -18.53
CA THR A 46 -19.27 1.40 -19.15
C THR A 46 -20.45 1.71 -18.22
N PRO A 47 -21.00 2.93 -18.25
CA PRO A 47 -22.21 3.26 -17.50
C PRO A 47 -23.28 2.17 -17.69
N PHE A 48 -23.91 1.75 -16.59
CA PHE A 48 -24.95 0.71 -16.54
C PHE A 48 -24.50 -0.75 -16.79
N ALA A 49 -23.22 -1.01 -17.08
CA ALA A 49 -22.73 -2.39 -17.12
C ALA A 49 -22.64 -2.98 -15.72
N LYS A 50 -23.03 -4.26 -15.60
CA LYS A 50 -22.90 -5.04 -14.37
C LYS A 50 -21.71 -6.00 -14.49
N PRO A 51 -20.95 -6.23 -13.41
CA PRO A 51 -19.95 -7.29 -13.39
C PRO A 51 -20.59 -8.64 -13.73
N GLY A 52 -19.93 -9.43 -14.57
CA GLY A 52 -20.38 -10.76 -14.99
C GLY A 52 -19.41 -11.85 -14.58
N ALA A 53 -19.59 -13.05 -15.14
CA ALA A 53 -18.80 -14.22 -14.79
C ALA A 53 -17.29 -14.03 -14.98
N ARG A 54 -16.88 -13.19 -15.93
CA ARG A 54 -15.46 -12.89 -16.19
C ARG A 54 -14.82 -12.14 -15.02
N GLU A 55 -15.49 -11.10 -14.52
CA GLU A 55 -14.99 -10.28 -13.40
C GLU A 55 -14.92 -11.09 -12.12
N TYR A 56 -15.96 -11.90 -11.83
CA TYR A 56 -15.96 -12.81 -10.69
C TYR A 56 -14.86 -13.86 -10.80
N LYS A 57 -14.62 -14.44 -11.99
CA LYS A 57 -13.51 -15.38 -12.19
C LYS A 57 -12.17 -14.72 -11.85
N LYS A 58 -11.92 -13.53 -12.42
CA LYS A 58 -10.68 -12.78 -12.14
C LYS A 58 -10.53 -12.43 -10.66
N ALA A 59 -11.61 -12.02 -10.00
CA ALA A 59 -11.60 -11.73 -8.57
C ALA A 59 -11.21 -12.97 -7.75
N ASN A 60 -11.74 -14.16 -8.08
CA ASN A 60 -11.33 -15.41 -7.43
C ASN A 60 -9.85 -15.72 -7.67
N ASP A 61 -9.34 -15.55 -8.89
CA ASP A 61 -7.93 -15.79 -9.22
C ASP A 61 -6.99 -14.89 -8.38
N ILE A 62 -7.36 -13.60 -8.23
CA ILE A 62 -6.60 -12.65 -7.39
C ILE A 62 -6.68 -13.03 -5.92
N MET A 63 -7.87 -13.33 -5.39
CA MET A 63 -8.03 -13.74 -3.99
C MET A 63 -7.22 -15.00 -3.67
N LYS A 64 -7.16 -15.95 -4.61
CA LYS A 64 -6.31 -17.15 -4.49
C LYS A 64 -4.81 -16.80 -4.52
N SER A 65 -4.38 -15.89 -5.39
CA SER A 65 -2.98 -15.45 -5.45
C SER A 65 -2.50 -14.75 -4.17
N LEU A 66 -3.44 -14.22 -3.39
CA LEU A 66 -3.22 -13.55 -2.10
C LEU A 66 -3.49 -14.48 -0.90
N ALA A 67 -3.83 -15.75 -1.14
CA ALA A 67 -4.19 -16.75 -0.12
C ALA A 67 -5.32 -16.27 0.83
N ILE A 68 -6.36 -15.66 0.25
CA ILE A 68 -7.56 -15.17 0.96
C ILE A 68 -8.86 -15.73 0.37
N GLU A 69 -8.82 -16.87 -0.33
CA GLU A 69 -10.02 -17.50 -0.90
C GLU A 69 -11.11 -17.80 0.14
N ASN A 70 -10.71 -18.05 1.39
CA ASN A 70 -11.62 -18.29 2.52
C ASN A 70 -12.43 -17.04 2.92
N LEU A 71 -12.05 -15.85 2.45
CA LEU A 71 -12.76 -14.59 2.73
C LEU A 71 -13.83 -14.27 1.69
N LYS A 72 -13.91 -15.04 0.61
CA LYS A 72 -14.79 -14.79 -0.55
C LYS A 72 -16.24 -14.51 -0.14
N ASP A 73 -16.84 -15.40 0.64
CA ASP A 73 -18.25 -15.35 1.01
C ASP A 73 -18.48 -14.70 2.39
N LYS A 74 -17.40 -14.32 3.08
CA LYS A 74 -17.46 -13.65 4.39
C LYS A 74 -17.86 -12.18 4.19
N SER A 75 -18.73 -11.67 5.05
CA SER A 75 -19.07 -10.24 5.03
C SER A 75 -17.86 -9.39 5.46
N CYS A 76 -17.59 -8.32 4.72
CA CYS A 76 -16.54 -7.36 5.05
C CYS A 76 -16.74 -6.69 6.43
N SER A 77 -17.97 -6.60 6.93
CA SER A 77 -18.27 -6.01 8.24
C SER A 77 -17.76 -6.85 9.43
N VAL A 78 -17.55 -8.16 9.22
CA VAL A 78 -17.09 -9.10 10.26
C VAL A 78 -15.66 -9.61 10.02
N MET A 79 -14.97 -9.06 9.02
CA MET A 79 -13.55 -9.35 8.78
C MET A 79 -12.67 -8.67 9.83
N SER A 80 -11.57 -9.32 10.19
CA SER A 80 -10.51 -8.62 10.94
C SER A 80 -9.93 -7.49 10.10
N GLY A 81 -9.26 -6.52 10.73
CA GLY A 81 -8.61 -5.42 10.01
C GLY A 81 -7.64 -5.90 8.93
N GLY A 82 -6.85 -6.94 9.22
CA GLY A 82 -5.90 -7.53 8.26
C GLY A 82 -6.58 -8.28 7.11
N GLU A 83 -7.64 -9.02 7.40
CA GLU A 83 -8.45 -9.68 6.37
C GLU A 83 -9.06 -8.65 5.41
N LEU A 84 -9.67 -7.61 5.96
CA LEU A 84 -10.27 -6.54 5.17
C LEU A 84 -9.21 -5.81 4.33
N GLN A 85 -8.02 -5.54 4.90
CA GLN A 85 -6.92 -4.92 4.15
C GLN A 85 -6.50 -5.75 2.94
N MET A 86 -6.38 -7.07 3.10
CA MET A 86 -6.03 -7.97 1.99
C MET A 86 -7.11 -7.98 0.90
N VAL A 87 -8.40 -7.93 1.29
CA VAL A 87 -9.52 -7.79 0.36
C VAL A 87 -9.49 -6.44 -0.37
N LEU A 88 -9.14 -5.34 0.31
CA LEU A 88 -8.96 -4.03 -0.33
C LEU A 88 -7.79 -4.01 -1.32
N ILE A 89 -6.71 -4.72 -1.02
CA ILE A 89 -5.60 -4.87 -1.96
C ILE A 89 -6.04 -5.70 -3.17
N ALA A 90 -6.75 -6.81 -2.95
CA ALA A 90 -7.33 -7.61 -4.03
C ALA A 90 -8.25 -6.76 -4.93
N ARG A 91 -9.07 -5.89 -4.32
CA ARG A 91 -9.94 -4.95 -5.02
C ARG A 91 -9.16 -4.02 -5.94
N VAL A 92 -8.02 -3.47 -5.52
CA VAL A 92 -7.25 -2.58 -6.40
C VAL A 92 -6.48 -3.34 -7.49
N LEU A 93 -6.11 -4.59 -7.25
CA LEU A 93 -5.39 -5.40 -8.23
C LEU A 93 -6.28 -5.86 -9.40
N ILE A 94 -7.59 -5.99 -9.20
CA ILE A 94 -8.50 -6.41 -10.27
C ILE A 94 -8.51 -5.46 -11.46
N SER A 95 -8.16 -4.19 -11.26
CA SER A 95 -8.06 -3.19 -12.32
C SER A 95 -6.74 -3.20 -13.09
N ASP A 96 -5.83 -4.16 -12.88
CA ASP A 96 -4.51 -4.19 -13.53
C ASP A 96 -3.81 -2.81 -13.50
N PRO A 97 -3.67 -2.19 -12.30
CA PRO A 97 -3.17 -0.83 -12.22
C PRO A 97 -1.69 -0.76 -12.62
N SER A 98 -1.31 0.35 -13.25
CA SER A 98 0.10 0.70 -13.46
C SER A 98 0.69 1.40 -12.21
N LEU A 99 -0.17 2.04 -11.41
CA LEU A 99 0.18 2.72 -10.17
C LEU A 99 -0.81 2.37 -9.05
N ILE A 100 -0.29 1.96 -7.89
CA ILE A 100 -1.06 1.75 -6.67
C ILE A 100 -0.62 2.77 -5.63
N ILE A 101 -1.58 3.44 -5.00
CA ILE A 101 -1.37 4.34 -3.86
C ILE A 101 -1.94 3.68 -2.62
N LEU A 102 -1.10 3.46 -1.61
CA LEU A 102 -1.48 2.83 -0.34
C LEU A 102 -1.29 3.84 0.78
N ASP A 103 -2.37 4.12 1.50
CA ASP A 103 -2.34 5.01 2.65
C ASP A 103 -2.25 4.19 3.93
N GLU A 104 -1.05 4.11 4.50
CA GLU A 104 -0.71 3.35 5.71
C GLU A 104 -1.27 1.92 5.74
N PRO A 105 -0.94 1.09 4.73
CA PRO A 105 -1.53 -0.24 4.59
C PRO A 105 -1.24 -1.20 5.76
N GLU A 106 -0.19 -0.93 6.54
CA GLU A 106 0.23 -1.70 7.71
C GLU A 106 -0.39 -1.24 9.04
N SER A 107 -1.07 -0.10 9.05
CA SER A 107 -1.58 0.50 10.28
C SER A 107 -2.73 -0.31 10.89
N GLY A 108 -2.69 -0.49 12.21
CA GLY A 108 -3.66 -1.28 12.97
C GLY A 108 -3.61 -2.79 12.70
N LEU A 109 -2.52 -3.32 12.12
CA LEU A 109 -2.31 -4.75 11.90
C LEU A 109 -1.33 -5.35 12.91
N ASP A 110 -1.52 -6.63 13.24
CA ASP A 110 -0.51 -7.41 13.98
C ASP A 110 0.75 -7.67 13.12
N PHE A 111 1.87 -8.04 13.77
CA PHE A 111 3.14 -8.27 13.09
C PHE A 111 3.06 -9.30 11.95
N LYS A 112 2.26 -10.35 12.10
CA LYS A 112 2.10 -11.40 11.06
C LYS A 112 1.47 -10.79 9.81
N ASN A 113 0.43 -9.99 9.97
CA ASN A 113 -0.27 -9.33 8.88
C ASN A 113 0.56 -8.19 8.27
N GLN A 114 1.31 -7.42 9.08
CA GLN A 114 2.26 -6.42 8.57
C GLN A 114 3.29 -7.06 7.63
N LEU A 115 3.92 -8.17 8.04
CA LEU A 115 4.90 -8.88 7.20
C LEU A 115 4.31 -9.39 5.88
N LYS A 116 3.06 -9.85 5.89
CA LYS A 116 2.35 -10.26 4.67
C LYS A 116 2.15 -9.08 3.71
N ILE A 117 1.72 -7.94 4.24
CA ILE A 117 1.49 -6.71 3.46
C ILE A 117 2.80 -6.19 2.85
N ILE A 118 3.86 -6.11 3.65
CA ILE A 118 5.20 -5.70 3.21
C ILE A 118 5.71 -6.63 2.09
N SER A 119 5.60 -7.94 2.29
CA SER A 119 6.01 -8.94 1.28
C SER A 119 5.20 -8.82 -0.01
N LEU A 120 3.90 -8.57 0.10
CA LEU A 120 3.02 -8.38 -1.04
C LEU A 120 3.40 -7.13 -1.83
N ILE A 121 3.58 -5.99 -1.17
CA ILE A 121 4.01 -4.74 -1.79
C ILE A 121 5.32 -4.93 -2.56
N LYS A 122 6.29 -5.62 -1.95
CA LYS A 122 7.58 -5.91 -2.57
C LYS A 122 7.42 -6.77 -3.82
N LYS A 123 6.53 -7.77 -3.79
CA LYS A 123 6.19 -8.57 -4.97
C LYS A 123 5.55 -7.71 -6.07
N LEU A 124 4.55 -6.90 -5.73
CA LEU A 124 3.85 -6.03 -6.68
C LEU A 124 4.82 -5.09 -7.41
N SER A 125 5.77 -4.51 -6.68
CA SER A 125 6.79 -3.63 -7.24
C SER A 125 7.84 -4.38 -8.06
N LYS A 126 8.46 -5.43 -7.49
CA LYS A 126 9.65 -6.07 -8.08
C LYS A 126 9.36 -7.18 -9.09
N VAL A 127 8.22 -7.86 -8.95
CA VAL A 127 7.85 -9.01 -9.79
C VAL A 127 6.80 -8.59 -10.80
N ASP A 128 5.74 -7.93 -10.32
CA ASP A 128 4.60 -7.57 -11.18
C ASP A 128 4.83 -6.22 -11.90
N ASN A 129 5.95 -5.55 -11.63
CA ASN A 129 6.39 -4.29 -12.24
C ASN A 129 5.37 -3.16 -12.13
N ILE A 130 4.67 -3.09 -10.99
CA ILE A 130 3.68 -2.06 -10.68
C ILE A 130 4.35 -0.95 -9.88
N SER A 131 4.12 0.32 -10.25
CA SER A 131 4.57 1.44 -9.43
C SER A 131 3.73 1.50 -8.14
N VAL A 132 4.37 1.66 -6.98
CA VAL A 132 3.67 1.75 -5.70
C VAL A 132 4.11 3.01 -4.97
N ILE A 133 3.13 3.82 -4.55
CA ILE A 133 3.31 4.95 -3.64
C ILE A 133 2.72 4.55 -2.29
N ILE A 134 3.48 4.72 -1.23
CA ILE A 134 3.08 4.32 0.12
C ILE A 134 3.31 5.49 1.05
N ASN A 135 2.29 5.81 1.85
CA ASN A 135 2.44 6.61 3.04
C ASN A 135 2.64 5.68 4.25
N THR A 136 3.65 5.92 5.09
CA THR A 136 3.93 5.12 6.27
C THR A 136 4.53 5.94 7.39
N HIS A 137 4.19 5.59 8.63
CA HIS A 137 4.81 6.12 9.85
C HIS A 137 5.95 5.23 10.37
N TYR A 138 6.32 4.17 9.66
CA TYR A 138 7.33 3.19 10.06
C TYR A 138 8.59 3.30 9.18
N PRO A 139 9.65 4.00 9.62
CA PRO A 139 10.88 4.17 8.84
C PRO A 139 11.57 2.85 8.48
N ALA A 140 11.47 1.84 9.36
CA ALA A 140 12.01 0.50 9.10
C ALA A 140 11.30 -0.18 7.91
N HIS A 141 9.98 -0.08 7.82
CA HIS A 141 9.22 -0.62 6.67
C HIS A 141 9.58 0.13 5.39
N ALA A 142 9.70 1.46 5.48
CA ALA A 142 10.12 2.29 4.35
C ALA A 142 11.49 1.83 3.82
N LEU A 143 12.48 1.64 4.69
CA LEU A 143 13.80 1.12 4.32
C LEU A 143 13.75 -0.27 3.68
N GLU A 144 12.79 -1.12 4.06
CA GLU A 144 12.65 -2.48 3.53
C GLU A 144 12.03 -2.56 2.12
N ILE A 145 11.11 -1.65 1.79
CA ILE A 145 10.25 -1.75 0.59
C ILE A 145 10.40 -0.60 -0.41
N LEU A 146 10.86 0.59 0.00
CA LEU A 146 10.88 1.77 -0.86
C LEU A 146 12.24 1.96 -1.52
N ASP A 147 12.23 2.18 -2.83
CA ASP A 147 13.43 2.57 -3.59
C ASP A 147 13.77 4.07 -3.42
N LYS A 148 12.73 4.90 -3.33
CA LYS A 148 12.81 6.35 -3.11
C LYS A 148 11.85 6.77 -2.01
N CYS A 149 12.27 7.77 -1.24
CA CYS A 149 11.48 8.34 -0.16
C CYS A 149 11.35 9.85 -0.35
N LEU A 150 10.16 10.36 -0.04
CA LEU A 150 9.92 11.77 0.18
C LEU A 150 9.58 11.95 1.66
N MET A 151 10.41 12.70 2.38
CA MET A 151 10.17 13.06 3.77
C MET A 151 9.58 14.46 3.81
N LEU A 152 8.35 14.58 4.32
CA LEU A 152 7.68 15.85 4.58
C LEU A 152 8.06 16.35 5.97
N MET A 153 8.36 17.64 6.06
CA MET A 153 8.74 18.33 7.29
C MET A 153 7.83 19.55 7.50
N GLU A 154 7.96 20.20 8.64
CA GLU A 154 7.23 21.43 8.94
C GLU A 154 7.46 22.52 7.89
N ASN A 155 6.47 23.41 7.74
CA ASN A 155 6.49 24.53 6.79
C ASN A 155 6.64 24.11 5.32
N ALA A 156 6.07 22.96 4.95
CA ALA A 156 6.12 22.39 3.59
C ALA A 156 7.54 22.13 3.05
N ARG A 157 8.54 22.08 3.94
CA ARG A 157 9.89 21.62 3.58
C ARG A 157 9.84 20.13 3.29
N HIS A 158 10.65 19.67 2.36
CA HIS A 158 10.74 18.26 2.03
C HIS A 158 12.14 17.87 1.57
N LYS A 159 12.48 16.60 1.75
CA LYS A 159 13.65 15.97 1.14
C LYS A 159 13.18 14.79 0.31
N ILE A 160 13.75 14.63 -0.89
CA ILE A 160 13.43 13.53 -1.81
C ILE A 160 14.71 12.90 -2.32
N GLY A 161 14.77 11.57 -2.32
CA GLY A 161 15.97 10.85 -2.73
C GLY A 161 15.83 9.34 -2.54
N LYS A 162 16.97 8.65 -2.56
CA LYS A 162 17.02 7.22 -2.22
C LYS A 162 16.66 7.05 -0.74
N THR A 163 15.85 6.04 -0.42
CA THR A 163 15.32 5.85 0.93
C THR A 163 16.40 5.79 2.02
N SER A 164 17.52 5.13 1.75
CA SER A 164 18.66 5.04 2.68
C SER A 164 19.32 6.38 3.01
N ASP A 165 19.23 7.35 2.09
CA ASP A 165 19.88 8.65 2.22
C ASP A 165 18.92 9.65 2.89
N ILE A 166 17.61 9.40 2.75
CA ILE A 166 16.55 10.22 3.35
C ILE A 166 16.28 9.79 4.80
N ILE A 167 16.22 8.50 5.07
CA ILE A 167 16.02 7.97 6.43
C ILE A 167 17.39 7.82 7.10
N CYS A 168 17.94 8.96 7.55
CA CYS A 168 19.19 9.04 8.31
C CYS A 168 18.98 9.76 9.65
N LYS A 169 19.96 9.66 10.57
CA LYS A 169 19.85 10.22 11.93
C LYS A 169 19.58 11.73 11.91
N GLU A 170 20.27 12.44 11.02
CA GLU A 170 20.18 13.90 10.88
C GLU A 170 18.78 14.31 10.42
N ASN A 171 18.25 13.65 9.39
CA ASN A 171 16.91 13.96 8.87
C ASN A 171 15.82 13.55 9.84
N MET A 172 15.97 12.45 10.59
CA MET A 172 15.01 12.03 11.61
C MET A 172 14.95 13.04 12.78
N LYS A 173 16.11 13.59 13.17
CA LYS A 173 16.19 14.68 14.15
C LYS A 173 15.54 15.95 13.61
N GLU A 174 15.87 16.37 12.38
CA GLU A 174 15.33 17.58 11.77
C GLU A 174 13.81 17.51 11.54
N ALA A 175 13.30 16.37 11.07
CA ALA A 175 11.91 16.22 10.66
C ALA A 175 10.95 15.92 11.81
N PHE A 176 11.42 15.17 12.82
CA PHE A 176 10.57 14.66 13.91
C PHE A 176 11.06 15.05 15.30
N GLY A 177 12.20 15.74 15.43
CA GLY A 177 12.81 16.00 16.73
C GLY A 177 13.25 14.70 17.42
N LEU A 178 13.57 13.64 16.68
CA LEU A 178 13.87 12.33 17.25
C LEU A 178 15.33 11.95 17.09
N GLU A 179 15.98 11.58 18.20
CA GLU A 179 17.24 10.87 18.16
C GLU A 179 16.97 9.37 17.97
N VAL A 180 17.55 8.78 16.92
CA VAL A 180 17.32 7.38 16.53
C VAL A 180 18.63 6.61 16.35
N ILE A 181 18.58 5.32 16.66
CA ILE A 181 19.59 4.34 16.23
C ILE A 181 19.10 3.73 14.91
N LEU A 182 20.00 3.71 13.92
CA LEU A 182 19.80 3.02 12.64
C LEU A 182 20.87 1.94 12.55
N GLU A 183 20.46 0.67 12.53
CA GLU A 183 21.37 -0.47 12.50
C GLU A 183 20.95 -1.51 11.47
N LYS A 184 21.93 -2.07 10.78
CA LYS A 184 21.74 -3.17 9.83
C LYS A 184 22.05 -4.48 10.51
N ILE A 185 21.03 -5.30 10.71
CA ILE A 185 21.16 -6.59 11.38
C ILE A 185 21.17 -7.69 10.31
N LYS A 186 22.27 -8.44 10.21
CA LYS A 186 22.36 -9.61 9.33
C LYS A 186 22.03 -10.89 10.09
N LYS A 187 20.94 -11.57 9.73
CA LYS A 187 20.54 -12.87 10.26
C LYS A 187 19.76 -13.67 9.22
N TYR A 188 19.88 -15.00 9.27
CA TYR A 188 19.13 -15.92 8.39
C TYR A 188 19.27 -15.57 6.90
N GLU A 189 20.49 -15.25 6.46
CA GLU A 189 20.82 -14.84 5.08
C GLU A 189 20.09 -13.58 4.59
N LYS A 190 19.43 -12.85 5.49
CA LYS A 190 18.79 -11.57 5.23
C LYS A 190 19.42 -10.45 6.03
N GLU A 191 19.35 -9.25 5.46
CA GLU A 191 19.68 -8.00 6.13
C GLU A 191 18.36 -7.33 6.54
N TYR A 192 18.30 -6.89 7.78
CA TYR A 192 17.16 -6.18 8.37
C TYR A 192 17.61 -4.78 8.77
N GLU A 193 16.74 -3.81 8.54
CA GLU A 193 16.95 -2.42 8.94
C GLU A 193 16.20 -2.18 10.25
N ALA A 194 16.93 -1.86 11.31
CA ALA A 194 16.37 -1.54 12.61
C ALA A 194 16.40 -0.02 12.82
N VAL A 195 15.25 0.55 13.19
CA VAL A 195 15.10 1.96 13.55
C VAL A 195 14.57 2.02 14.98
N ILE A 196 15.41 2.48 15.91
CA ILE A 196 15.08 2.51 17.34
C ILE A 196 15.06 3.97 17.80
N PRO A 197 13.89 4.52 18.17
CA PRO A 197 13.83 5.85 18.77
C PRO A 197 14.41 5.81 20.18
N ILE A 198 15.30 6.76 20.48
CA ILE A 198 15.98 6.87 21.78
C ILE A 198 15.29 7.91 22.66
N ARG A 199 15.13 9.13 22.14
CA ARG A 199 14.53 10.27 22.86
C ARG A 199 14.04 11.34 21.90
N ILE A 200 13.14 12.18 22.40
CA ILE A 200 12.77 13.45 21.76
C ILE A 200 13.87 14.46 22.10
N VAL A 201 14.28 15.23 21.11
CA VAL A 201 15.18 16.36 21.25
C VAL A 201 14.30 17.61 21.27
N GLU A 202 14.24 18.27 22.41
CA GLU A 202 13.70 19.62 22.52
C GLU A 202 14.82 20.60 22.16
N ASP A 203 14.51 21.60 21.32
CA ASP A 203 15.42 22.69 20.96
C ASP A 203 15.72 23.63 22.14
#